data_AF-A0A549YFC6-F1
#
_entry.id   AF-A0A549YFC6-F1
#
_cell.length_a   1.000
_cell.length_b   1.000
_cell.length_c   1.000
_cell.angle_alpha   90.00
_cell.angle_beta   90.00
_cell.angle_gamma   90.00
#
_symmetry.space_group_name_H-M   'P 1'
#
loop_
_entity.id
_entity.type
_entity.pdbx_description
1 polymer ?
#
loop_
_entity_poly.entity_id
_entity_poly.type
_entity_poly.pdbx_seq_one_letter_code
_entity_poly.pdbx_strand_id
1 'polypeptide(L)'
;MSISHKYSITDYKKIIDIICEKHNKYNLEWLETQNGNTFNLKKKQVRHVTSNDPKNMDDLIDTHFLDYMESYQIGLYDLYANVMMELSSSNGIPITGRVKNDDSIISKLHRKRFIENGSFSINKYLNDLLGFRIVDQNFAPNFPELVDYIKLKNEGENRIRTSERKVKDYKAFHIYFMGLFNTCFPIELQVWDAQYERSNLDSHKVYKKDYTYWPTKYRDG
;
A
#
# COMPACT_ATOMS: atom_id res chain seq x y z
N MET A 1 4.64 -21.11 -2.71
CA MET A 1 5.37 -21.02 -1.43
C MET A 1 6.22 -19.77 -1.50
N SER A 2 6.16 -18.87 -0.51
CA SER A 2 7.14 -17.77 -0.43
C SER A 2 8.46 -18.42 -0.02
N ILE A 3 9.54 -18.13 -0.75
CA ILE A 3 10.88 -18.57 -0.37
C ILE A 3 11.33 -17.56 0.68
N SER A 4 11.19 -17.90 1.96
CA SER A 4 11.76 -17.09 3.04
C SER A 4 13.26 -16.94 2.83
N HIS A 5 13.78 -15.72 2.91
CA HIS A 5 15.18 -15.40 2.64
C HIS A 5 15.82 -14.75 3.88
N LYS A 6 17.15 -14.79 4.00
CA LYS A 6 17.86 -14.04 5.03
C LYS A 6 18.31 -12.72 4.43
N TYR A 7 17.68 -11.62 4.85
CA TYR A 7 18.06 -10.29 4.39
C TYR A 7 19.16 -9.74 5.30
N SER A 8 20.15 -9.09 4.69
CA SER A 8 21.07 -8.21 5.40
C SER A 8 20.47 -6.81 5.48
N ILE A 9 20.97 -5.98 6.40
CA ILE A 9 20.58 -4.57 6.42
C ILE A 9 20.87 -3.85 5.10
N THR A 10 21.91 -4.25 4.37
CA THR A 10 22.23 -3.71 3.04
C THR A 10 21.10 -3.98 2.05
N ASP A 11 20.46 -5.15 2.12
CA ASP A 11 19.33 -5.49 1.24
C ASP A 11 18.11 -4.62 1.57
N TYR A 12 17.82 -4.40 2.85
CA TYR A 12 16.75 -3.49 3.27
C TYR A 12 16.97 -2.07 2.77
N LYS A 13 18.19 -1.54 2.92
CA LYS A 13 18.56 -0.19 2.47
C LYS A 13 18.34 -0.06 0.97
N LYS A 14 18.84 -1.02 0.18
CA LYS A 14 18.62 -1.08 -1.27
C LYS A 14 17.15 -1.12 -1.64
N ILE A 15 16.35 -1.99 -1.01
CA ILE A 15 14.91 -2.08 -1.26
C ILE A 15 14.24 -0.72 -1.02
N ILE A 16 14.52 -0.09 0.12
CA ILE A 16 13.93 1.21 0.47
C ILE A 16 14.35 2.29 -0.52
N ASP A 17 15.64 2.35 -0.87
CA ASP A 17 16.16 3.34 -1.82
C ASP A 17 15.51 3.20 -3.19
N ILE A 18 15.47 1.99 -3.75
CA ILE A 18 14.87 1.71 -5.06
C ILE A 18 13.39 2.06 -5.05
N ILE A 19 12.64 1.63 -4.02
CA ILE A 19 11.21 1.93 -3.94
C ILE A 19 10.98 3.44 -3.83
N CYS A 20 11.72 4.14 -2.97
CA CYS A 20 11.63 5.60 -2.84
C CYS A 20 11.91 6.31 -4.16
N GLU A 21 13.02 5.98 -4.82
CA GLU A 21 13.42 6.61 -6.07
C GLU A 21 12.37 6.43 -7.16
N LYS A 22 11.95 5.18 -7.42
CA LYS A 22 10.99 4.89 -8.48
C LYS A 22 9.61 5.46 -8.17
N HIS A 23 9.16 5.39 -6.91
CA HIS A 23 7.88 5.98 -6.51
C HIS A 23 7.89 7.50 -6.67
N ASN A 24 8.96 8.17 -6.24
CA ASN A 24 9.07 9.62 -6.38
C ASN A 24 9.13 10.05 -7.84
N LYS A 25 9.90 9.34 -8.68
CA LYS A 25 9.93 9.58 -10.13
C LYS A 25 8.55 9.43 -10.76
N TYR A 26 7.87 8.31 -10.48
CA TYR A 26 6.52 8.06 -10.96
C TYR A 26 5.52 9.14 -10.52
N ASN A 27 5.60 9.58 -9.26
CA ASN A 27 4.74 10.63 -8.73
C ASN A 27 4.94 11.97 -9.45
N LEU A 28 6.17 12.33 -9.79
CA LEU A 28 6.45 13.57 -10.54
C LEU A 28 5.88 13.50 -11.95
N GLU A 29 6.19 12.42 -12.69
CA GLU A 29 5.71 12.20 -14.05
C GLU A 29 4.17 12.16 -14.11
N TRP A 30 3.54 11.45 -13.18
CA TRP A 30 2.09 11.38 -13.13
C TRP A 30 1.46 12.74 -12.77
N LEU A 31 2.04 13.51 -11.84
CA LEU A 31 1.48 14.83 -11.49
C LEU A 31 1.49 15.81 -12.65
N GLU A 32 2.47 15.74 -13.55
CA GLU A 32 2.51 16.54 -14.78
C GLU A 32 1.29 16.26 -15.66
N THR A 33 0.81 15.02 -15.70
CA THR A 33 -0.40 14.63 -16.46
C THR A 33 -1.70 15.19 -15.87
N GLN A 34 -1.70 15.57 -14.59
CA GLN A 34 -2.91 16.00 -13.89
C GLN A 34 -3.29 17.46 -14.16
N ASN A 35 -2.40 18.27 -14.76
CA ASN A 35 -2.66 19.67 -15.11
C ASN A 35 -3.25 20.51 -13.94
N GLY A 36 -2.82 20.26 -12.71
CA GLY A 36 -3.30 20.94 -11.51
C GLY A 36 -4.59 20.39 -10.90
N ASN A 37 -5.31 19.49 -11.59
CA ASN A 37 -6.48 18.79 -11.06
C ASN A 37 -6.06 17.72 -10.06
N THR A 38 -5.82 18.13 -8.82
CA THR A 38 -5.28 17.25 -7.77
C THR A 38 -6.10 17.30 -6.50
N PHE A 39 -6.06 16.20 -5.73
CA PHE A 39 -6.66 16.13 -4.41
C PHE A 39 -5.59 16.12 -3.34
N ASN A 40 -5.80 16.86 -2.24
CA ASN A 40 -4.97 16.67 -1.05
C ASN A 40 -5.44 15.41 -0.30
N LEU A 41 -4.83 14.26 -0.55
CA LEU A 41 -5.21 12.94 0.00
C LEU A 41 -5.03 12.83 1.52
N LYS A 42 -4.29 13.75 2.15
CA LYS A 42 -4.21 13.85 3.62
C LYS A 42 -5.46 14.51 4.21
N LYS A 43 -6.04 15.48 3.51
CA LYS A 43 -7.25 16.22 3.93
C LYS A 43 -8.54 15.60 3.39
N LYS A 44 -8.51 15.05 2.17
CA LYS A 44 -9.63 14.34 1.56
C LYS A 44 -9.88 13.07 2.38
N GLN A 45 -11.15 12.82 2.68
CA GLN A 45 -11.60 11.70 3.50
C GLN A 45 -12.51 10.79 2.68
N VAL A 46 -12.71 9.55 3.14
CA VAL A 46 -13.59 8.58 2.45
C VAL A 46 -14.97 9.19 2.19
N ARG A 47 -15.59 9.82 3.19
CA ARG A 47 -16.90 10.48 3.03
C ARG A 47 -16.95 11.63 2.01
N HIS A 48 -15.81 12.17 1.58
CA HIS A 48 -15.74 13.23 0.58
C HIS A 48 -15.68 12.69 -0.86
N VAL A 49 -15.50 11.38 -1.02
CA VAL A 49 -15.35 10.71 -2.31
C VAL A 49 -16.30 9.54 -2.47
N THR A 50 -17.14 9.26 -1.46
CA THR A 50 -18.13 8.19 -1.52
C THR A 50 -19.52 8.71 -1.27
N SER A 51 -20.51 8.16 -1.97
CA SER A 51 -21.92 8.39 -1.66
C SER A 51 -22.26 7.95 -0.23
N ASN A 52 -23.09 8.73 0.45
CA ASN A 52 -23.63 8.39 1.77
C ASN A 52 -24.86 7.48 1.66
N ASP A 53 -25.40 7.25 0.46
CA ASP A 53 -26.52 6.34 0.25
C ASP A 53 -26.04 4.88 0.34
N PRO A 54 -26.51 4.10 1.33
CA PRO A 54 -26.11 2.71 1.50
C PRO A 54 -26.54 1.80 0.34
N LYS A 55 -27.53 2.20 -0.46
CA LYS A 55 -28.04 1.44 -1.60
C LYS A 55 -27.38 1.81 -2.93
N ASN A 56 -26.70 2.95 -2.99
CA ASN A 56 -26.05 3.41 -4.21
C ASN A 56 -24.68 2.73 -4.37
N MET A 57 -24.64 1.74 -5.27
CA MET A 57 -23.42 1.05 -5.68
C MET A 57 -22.88 1.57 -7.02
N ASP A 58 -23.75 2.07 -7.90
CA ASP A 58 -23.40 2.54 -9.25
C ASP A 58 -22.64 3.88 -9.21
N ASP A 59 -23.01 4.78 -8.30
CA ASP A 59 -22.29 6.04 -8.02
C ASP A 59 -21.66 6.01 -6.61
N LEU A 60 -21.11 4.86 -6.22
CA LEU A 60 -20.49 4.73 -4.91
C LEU A 60 -19.36 5.73 -4.74
N ILE A 61 -18.55 5.96 -5.79
CA ILE A 61 -17.37 6.82 -5.76
C ILE A 61 -17.62 8.04 -6.66
N ASP A 62 -17.26 9.23 -6.16
CA ASP A 62 -17.24 10.47 -6.94
C ASP A 62 -16.43 10.29 -8.23
N THR A 63 -17.04 10.55 -9.38
CA THR A 63 -16.44 10.28 -10.71
C THR A 63 -15.09 10.97 -10.88
N HIS A 64 -14.96 12.23 -10.45
CA HIS A 64 -13.68 12.94 -10.53
C HIS A 64 -12.57 12.29 -9.69
N PHE A 65 -12.92 11.77 -8.51
CA PHE A 65 -11.98 11.02 -7.69
C PHE A 65 -11.68 9.63 -8.27
N LEU A 66 -12.67 8.97 -8.89
CA LEU A 66 -12.48 7.70 -9.58
C LEU A 66 -11.48 7.86 -10.73
N ASP A 67 -11.68 8.83 -11.62
CA ASP A 67 -10.77 9.13 -12.74
C ASP A 67 -9.35 9.45 -12.24
N TYR A 68 -9.25 10.25 -11.17
CA TYR A 68 -7.97 10.57 -10.54
C TYR A 68 -7.24 9.32 -10.04
N MET A 69 -7.96 8.43 -9.35
CA MET A 69 -7.43 7.20 -8.82
C MET A 69 -7.05 6.21 -9.93
N GLU A 70 -7.90 6.03 -10.94
CA GLU A 70 -7.64 5.13 -12.08
C GLU A 70 -6.45 5.60 -12.90
N SER A 71 -6.33 6.91 -13.16
CA SER A 71 -5.17 7.47 -13.86
C SER A 71 -3.84 7.17 -13.13
N TYR A 72 -3.85 7.16 -11.79
CA TYR A 72 -2.69 6.77 -10.98
C TYR A 72 -2.45 5.26 -11.04
N GLN A 73 -3.49 4.43 -11.15
CA GLN A 73 -3.33 2.98 -11.16
C GLN A 73 -2.76 2.45 -12.47
N ILE A 74 -3.04 3.10 -13.60
CA ILE A 74 -2.53 2.71 -14.91
C ILE A 74 -1.00 2.56 -14.89
N GLY A 75 -0.29 3.48 -14.24
CA GLY A 75 1.18 3.45 -14.17
C GLY A 75 1.77 2.54 -13.08
N LEU A 76 0.94 1.94 -12.20
CA LEU A 76 1.46 1.12 -11.09
C LEU A 76 2.06 -0.20 -11.55
N TYR A 77 1.59 -0.76 -12.67
CA TYR A 77 2.17 -1.97 -13.23
C TYR A 77 3.59 -1.73 -13.77
N ASP A 78 3.81 -0.60 -14.42
CA ASP A 78 5.14 -0.20 -14.89
C ASP A 78 6.05 0.14 -13.72
N LEU A 79 5.56 0.88 -12.71
CA LEU A 79 6.30 1.13 -11.48
C LEU A 79 6.72 -0.18 -10.80
N TYR A 80 5.79 -1.13 -10.67
CA TYR A 80 6.07 -2.46 -10.14
C TYR A 80 7.16 -3.17 -10.95
N ALA A 81 7.03 -3.23 -12.28
CA ALA A 81 8.00 -3.89 -13.15
C ALA A 81 9.41 -3.26 -13.02
N ASN A 82 9.50 -1.94 -12.97
CA ASN A 82 10.77 -1.22 -12.82
C ASN A 82 11.45 -1.53 -11.47
N VAL A 83 10.70 -1.52 -10.36
CA VAL A 83 11.23 -1.89 -9.04
C VAL A 83 11.73 -3.34 -9.04
N MET A 84 10.94 -4.27 -9.60
CA MET A 84 11.29 -5.69 -9.63
C MET A 84 12.54 -5.95 -10.50
N MET A 85 12.65 -5.26 -11.64
CA MET A 85 13.80 -5.38 -12.55
C MET A 85 15.09 -4.90 -11.90
N GLU A 86 15.06 -3.79 -11.18
CA GLU A 86 16.23 -3.23 -10.52
C GLU A 86 16.68 -4.07 -9.33
N LEU A 87 15.73 -4.59 -8.54
CA LEU A 87 16.04 -5.51 -7.43
C LEU A 87 16.59 -6.85 -7.92
N SER A 88 16.08 -7.34 -9.06
CA SER A 88 16.61 -8.55 -9.71
C SER A 88 18.04 -8.35 -10.19
N SER A 89 18.35 -7.17 -10.74
CA SER A 89 19.69 -6.80 -11.20
C SER A 89 20.65 -6.55 -10.02
N SER A 90 20.12 -6.18 -8.84
CA SER A 90 20.87 -5.89 -7.63
C SER A 90 21.08 -7.13 -6.75
N ASN A 91 21.75 -8.16 -7.29
CA ASN A 91 22.01 -9.45 -6.60
C ASN A 91 20.76 -10.34 -6.39
N GLY A 92 19.68 -10.12 -7.14
CA GLY A 92 18.51 -10.99 -7.09
C GLY A 92 17.77 -10.96 -5.75
N ILE A 93 17.62 -9.77 -5.14
CA ILE A 93 16.93 -9.62 -3.85
C ILE A 93 15.49 -10.13 -4.01
N PRO A 94 15.09 -11.21 -3.31
CA PRO A 94 13.75 -11.76 -3.47
C PRO A 94 12.75 -10.79 -2.85
N ILE A 95 11.72 -10.44 -3.59
CA ILE A 95 10.60 -9.66 -3.10
C ILE A 95 9.37 -10.08 -3.89
N THR A 96 8.19 -9.93 -3.29
CA THR A 96 6.93 -10.12 -4.01
C THR A 96 6.18 -8.81 -3.98
N GLY A 97 5.34 -8.55 -4.98
CA GLY A 97 4.45 -7.40 -4.93
C GLY A 97 3.20 -7.62 -5.76
N ARG A 98 2.27 -6.68 -5.63
CA ARG A 98 1.02 -6.67 -6.38
C ARG A 98 0.46 -5.25 -6.47
N VAL A 99 -0.18 -4.98 -7.60
CA VAL A 99 -1.14 -3.89 -7.73
C VAL A 99 -2.48 -4.37 -7.20
N LYS A 100 -3.19 -3.52 -6.46
CA LYS A 100 -4.50 -3.80 -5.89
C LYS A 100 -5.56 -3.73 -6.98
N ASN A 101 -6.48 -4.70 -7.01
CA ASN A 101 -7.58 -4.69 -7.97
C ASN A 101 -8.74 -3.79 -7.51
N ASP A 102 -9.51 -3.33 -8.50
CA ASP A 102 -10.61 -2.36 -8.34
C ASP A 102 -11.66 -2.85 -7.35
N ASP A 103 -12.10 -4.10 -7.47
CA ASP A 103 -13.06 -4.71 -6.53
C ASP A 103 -12.61 -4.60 -5.07
N SER A 104 -11.32 -4.81 -4.80
CA SER A 104 -10.79 -4.68 -3.44
C SER A 104 -10.78 -3.22 -2.98
N ILE A 105 -10.55 -2.27 -3.88
CA ILE A 105 -10.52 -0.83 -3.58
C ILE A 105 -11.94 -0.33 -3.29
N ILE A 106 -12.89 -0.64 -4.16
CA ILE A 106 -14.31 -0.33 -4.02
C ILE A 106 -14.83 -0.92 -2.70
N SER A 107 -14.61 -2.21 -2.46
CA SER A 107 -15.01 -2.88 -1.20
C SER A 107 -14.35 -2.27 0.05
N LYS A 108 -13.12 -1.76 -0.09
CA LYS A 108 -12.39 -1.09 0.97
C LYS A 108 -13.10 0.25 1.28
N LEU A 109 -13.27 1.12 0.29
CA LEU A 109 -13.97 2.42 0.44
C LEU A 109 -15.40 2.26 0.97
N HIS A 110 -16.18 1.35 0.39
CA HIS A 110 -17.55 1.04 0.80
C HIS A 110 -17.66 0.75 2.29
N ARG A 111 -16.79 -0.10 2.86
CA ARG A 111 -16.86 -0.44 4.29
C ARG A 111 -16.47 0.72 5.18
N LYS A 112 -15.51 1.54 4.77
CA LYS A 112 -15.06 2.66 5.61
C LYS A 112 -15.99 3.85 5.60
N ARG A 113 -16.84 4.02 4.60
CA ARG A 113 -17.82 5.12 4.62
C ARG A 113 -18.73 5.04 5.85
N PHE A 114 -19.01 3.84 6.35
CA PHE A 114 -19.86 3.63 7.54
C PHE A 114 -19.10 3.65 8.86
N ILE A 115 -17.82 3.31 8.87
CA ILE A 115 -17.01 3.32 10.10
C ILE A 115 -16.59 4.76 10.38
N GLU A 116 -16.73 5.24 11.62
CA GLU A 116 -16.39 6.62 12.03
C GLU A 116 -16.93 7.68 11.05
N ASN A 117 -18.09 7.41 10.43
CA ASN A 117 -18.72 8.23 9.39
C ASN A 117 -17.75 8.65 8.26
N GLY A 118 -16.90 7.72 7.80
CA GLY A 118 -15.99 7.94 6.67
C GLY A 118 -14.90 8.98 6.92
N SER A 119 -14.61 9.32 8.18
CA SER A 119 -13.66 10.37 8.58
C SER A 119 -12.17 10.04 8.37
N PHE A 120 -11.88 8.90 7.74
CA PHE A 120 -10.52 8.46 7.44
C PHE A 120 -9.94 9.20 6.24
N SER A 121 -8.72 9.70 6.36
CA SER A 121 -8.00 10.30 5.23
C SER A 121 -7.71 9.26 4.14
N ILE A 122 -7.80 9.68 2.88
CA ILE A 122 -7.57 8.80 1.73
C ILE A 122 -6.16 8.21 1.77
N ASN A 123 -5.13 9.01 2.03
CA ASN A 123 -3.76 8.52 2.08
C ASN A 123 -3.49 7.48 3.19
N LYS A 124 -4.32 7.42 4.23
CA LYS A 124 -4.19 6.41 5.30
C LYS A 124 -4.86 5.10 4.88
N TYR A 125 -5.84 5.19 3.98
CA TYR A 125 -6.72 4.08 3.68
C TYR A 125 -6.46 3.45 2.30
N LEU A 126 -6.10 4.24 1.31
CA LEU A 126 -5.58 3.81 0.02
C LEU A 126 -4.05 3.96 0.01
N ASN A 127 -3.39 3.24 0.93
CA ASN A 127 -1.94 3.24 1.12
C ASN A 127 -1.26 1.97 0.57
N ASP A 128 -2.04 1.08 -0.05
CA ASP A 128 -1.63 -0.23 -0.54
C ASP A 128 -2.13 -0.47 -1.97
N LEU A 129 -2.27 0.59 -2.78
CA LEU A 129 -2.61 0.45 -4.21
C LEU A 129 -1.51 -0.33 -4.94
N LEU A 130 -0.24 -0.08 -4.61
CA LEU A 130 0.89 -0.96 -4.88
C LEU A 130 1.47 -1.40 -3.55
N GLY A 131 1.63 -2.72 -3.38
CA GLY A 131 2.15 -3.31 -2.15
C GLY A 131 3.22 -4.35 -2.44
N PHE A 132 4.35 -4.23 -1.75
CA PHE A 132 5.43 -5.19 -1.74
C PHE A 132 5.45 -5.98 -0.43
N ARG A 133 6.08 -7.16 -0.46
CA ARG A 133 6.26 -8.02 0.70
C ARG A 133 7.57 -8.77 0.62
N ILE A 134 8.28 -8.77 1.74
CA ILE A 134 9.40 -9.66 2.02
C ILE A 134 9.09 -10.53 3.24
N VAL A 135 9.63 -11.75 3.22
CA VAL A 135 9.54 -12.72 4.33
C VAL A 135 10.97 -13.03 4.76
N ASP A 136 11.38 -12.46 5.89
CA ASP A 136 12.76 -12.49 6.36
C ASP A 136 12.92 -13.47 7.52
N GLN A 137 13.86 -14.40 7.37
CA GLN A 137 14.26 -15.35 8.43
C GLN A 137 15.13 -14.70 9.52
N ASN A 138 15.63 -13.48 9.28
CA ASN A 138 16.57 -12.76 10.13
C ASN A 138 16.11 -11.32 10.40
N PHE A 139 14.80 -11.09 10.54
CA PHE A 139 14.27 -9.73 10.69
C PHE A 139 14.70 -9.06 11.99
N ALA A 140 14.60 -9.77 13.13
CA ALA A 140 14.79 -9.18 14.45
C ALA A 140 16.17 -8.51 14.65
N PRO A 141 17.31 -9.10 14.21
CA PRO A 141 18.61 -8.42 14.30
C PRO A 141 18.73 -7.17 13.43
N ASN A 142 18.08 -7.14 12.26
CA ASN A 142 18.13 -5.99 11.34
C ASN A 142 17.21 -4.84 11.77
N PHE A 143 16.21 -5.12 12.62
CA PHE A 143 15.14 -4.17 12.93
C PHE A 143 15.62 -2.82 13.50
N PRO A 144 16.55 -2.76 14.48
CA PRO A 144 17.03 -1.47 15.00
C PRO A 144 17.68 -0.60 13.92
N GLU A 145 18.58 -1.18 13.13
CA GLU A 145 19.29 -0.45 12.08
C GLU A 145 18.37 -0.05 10.93
N LEU A 146 17.36 -0.87 10.62
CA LEU A 146 16.31 -0.54 9.66
C LEU A 146 15.52 0.71 10.10
N VAL A 147 15.13 0.76 11.37
CA VAL A 147 14.39 1.90 11.93
C VAL A 147 15.23 3.17 11.88
N ASP A 148 16.50 3.09 12.26
CA ASP A 148 17.40 4.25 12.23
C ASP A 148 17.70 4.73 10.80
N TYR A 149 17.85 3.79 9.87
CA TYR A 149 17.99 4.14 8.46
C TYR A 149 16.72 4.84 7.90
N ILE A 150 15.52 4.38 8.27
CA ILE A 150 14.28 5.07 7.87
C ILE A 150 14.19 6.49 8.47
N LYS A 151 14.63 6.69 9.72
CA LYS A 151 14.71 8.02 10.32
C LYS A 151 15.65 8.92 9.52
N LEU A 152 16.85 8.44 9.20
CA LEU A 152 17.84 9.16 8.38
C LEU A 152 17.25 9.56 7.02
N LYS A 153 16.53 8.66 6.35
CA LYS A 153 15.87 8.98 5.06
C LYS A 153 14.84 10.10 5.19
N ASN A 154 14.15 10.17 6.33
CA ASN A 154 13.16 11.21 6.66
C ASN A 154 13.77 12.54 7.13
N GLU A 155 15.05 12.58 7.50
CA GLU A 155 15.78 13.84 7.72
C GLU A 155 16.06 14.56 6.39
N GLY A 156 16.11 13.81 5.29
CA GLY A 156 16.11 14.35 3.94
C GLY A 156 14.70 14.61 3.39
N GLU A 157 14.52 14.43 2.08
CA GLU A 157 13.26 14.75 1.39
C GLU A 157 12.23 13.60 1.41
N ASN A 158 12.59 12.42 1.93
CA ASN A 158 11.68 11.28 1.92
C ASN A 158 10.61 11.40 3.00
N ARG A 159 9.46 10.80 2.72
CA ARG A 159 8.33 10.77 3.64
C ARG A 159 7.89 9.33 3.84
N ILE A 160 8.56 8.64 4.75
CA ILE A 160 8.34 7.24 5.08
C ILE A 160 7.66 7.16 6.45
N ARG A 161 6.58 6.39 6.55
CA ARG A 161 5.91 6.08 7.81
C ARG A 161 6.03 4.60 8.12
N THR A 162 6.17 4.26 9.39
CA THR A 162 6.26 2.87 9.82
C THR A 162 5.13 2.51 10.78
N SER A 163 4.74 1.24 10.81
CA SER A 163 3.77 0.72 11.76
C SER A 163 4.06 -0.75 12.04
N GLU A 164 4.28 -1.08 13.31
CA GLU A 164 4.20 -2.46 13.77
C GLU A 164 2.72 -2.84 13.91
N ARG A 165 2.32 -3.91 13.22
CA ARG A 165 0.98 -4.49 13.33
C ARG A 165 1.08 -5.79 14.10
N LYS A 166 0.49 -5.81 15.29
CA LYS A 166 0.32 -7.00 16.14
C LYS A 166 -1.17 -7.16 16.42
N VAL A 167 -1.86 -7.99 15.64
CA VAL A 167 -3.30 -8.25 15.78
C VAL A 167 -3.52 -9.75 15.82
N LYS A 168 -3.88 -10.27 17.00
CA LYS A 168 -3.95 -11.72 17.25
C LYS A 168 -2.63 -12.39 16.81
N ASP A 169 -2.69 -13.31 15.86
CA ASP A 169 -1.54 -14.04 15.32
C ASP A 169 -0.87 -13.35 14.13
N TYR A 170 -1.40 -12.21 13.67
CA TYR A 170 -0.80 -11.39 12.63
C TYR A 170 0.29 -10.48 13.21
N LYS A 171 1.52 -10.65 12.75
CA LYS A 171 2.69 -9.83 13.11
C LYS A 171 3.46 -9.42 11.87
N ALA A 172 3.50 -8.11 11.60
CA ALA A 172 4.22 -7.55 10.47
C ALA A 172 4.70 -6.13 10.77
N PHE A 173 5.82 -5.74 10.18
CA PHE A 173 6.26 -4.37 10.12
C PHE A 173 5.90 -3.76 8.77
N HIS A 174 5.13 -2.68 8.78
CA HIS A 174 4.65 -2.00 7.59
C HIS A 174 5.43 -0.71 7.39
N ILE A 175 5.91 -0.50 6.16
CA ILE A 175 6.61 0.70 5.73
C ILE A 175 5.76 1.33 4.61
N TYR A 176 5.34 2.57 4.81
CA TYR A 176 4.52 3.32 3.86
C TYR A 176 5.35 4.44 3.25
N PHE A 177 5.51 4.41 1.93
CA PHE A 177 6.18 5.44 1.16
C PHE A 177 5.13 6.47 0.75
N MET A 178 5.13 7.63 1.39
CA MET A 178 4.07 8.63 1.25
C MET A 178 4.22 9.51 0.01
N GLY A 179 5.27 9.29 -0.80
CA GLY A 179 5.68 10.16 -1.91
C GLY A 179 6.11 11.56 -1.46
N LEU A 180 6.49 12.39 -2.43
CA LEU A 180 6.92 13.77 -2.20
C LEU A 180 5.76 14.66 -1.73
N PHE A 181 4.56 14.45 -2.28
CA PHE A 181 3.41 15.33 -2.08
C PHE A 181 2.24 14.62 -1.39
N ASN A 182 1.28 15.38 -0.84
CA ASN A 182 0.02 14.80 -0.33
C ASN A 182 -1.00 14.54 -1.44
N THR A 183 -0.63 14.76 -2.71
CA THR A 183 -1.46 14.53 -3.88
C THR A 183 -1.31 13.12 -4.43
N CYS A 184 -0.17 12.47 -4.21
CA CYS A 184 0.07 11.11 -4.71
C CYS A 184 -0.33 10.06 -3.68
N PHE A 185 -0.73 8.88 -4.17
CA PHE A 185 -1.08 7.76 -3.29
C PHE A 185 0.18 7.12 -2.70
N PRO A 186 0.16 6.76 -1.40
CA PRO A 186 1.24 5.97 -0.82
C PRO A 186 1.28 4.55 -1.37
N ILE A 187 2.47 3.96 -1.31
CA ILE A 187 2.69 2.52 -1.56
C ILE A 187 3.24 1.86 -0.30
N GLU A 188 3.08 0.54 -0.18
CA GLU A 188 3.40 -0.20 1.04
C GLU A 188 4.50 -1.25 0.80
N LEU A 189 5.40 -1.42 1.77
CA LEU A 189 6.23 -2.60 1.94
C LEU A 189 5.90 -3.27 3.27
N GLN A 190 5.56 -4.55 3.21
CA GLN A 190 5.36 -5.40 4.38
C GLN A 190 6.61 -6.25 4.63
N VAL A 191 7.15 -6.18 5.84
CA VAL A 191 8.22 -7.04 6.30
C VAL A 191 7.63 -8.04 7.29
N TRP A 192 7.65 -9.31 6.90
CA TRP A 192 7.19 -10.41 7.73
C TRP A 192 8.39 -11.16 8.27
N ASP A 193 8.42 -11.38 9.58
CA ASP A 193 9.33 -12.37 10.15
C ASP A 193 8.81 -13.76 9.76
N ALA A 194 9.69 -14.58 9.20
CA ALA A 194 9.37 -15.92 8.68
C ALA A 194 8.69 -16.81 9.73
N GLN A 195 8.99 -16.61 11.03
CA GLN A 195 8.34 -17.38 12.11
C GLN A 195 6.82 -17.14 12.18
N TYR A 196 6.33 -16.01 11.65
CA TYR A 196 4.91 -15.65 11.61
C TYR A 196 4.31 -15.76 10.21
N GLU A 197 5.03 -16.28 9.21
CA GLU A 197 4.53 -16.31 7.83
C GLU A 197 3.21 -17.08 7.73
N ARG A 198 3.14 -18.27 8.33
CA ARG A 198 1.94 -19.12 8.26
C ARG A 198 0.73 -18.46 8.94
N SER A 199 0.91 -17.93 10.13
CA SER A 199 -0.16 -17.23 10.84
C SER A 199 -0.60 -15.96 10.11
N ASN A 200 0.33 -15.26 9.47
CA ASN A 200 0.04 -14.10 8.62
C ASN A 200 -0.76 -14.49 7.38
N LEU A 201 -0.41 -15.59 6.70
CA LEU A 201 -1.14 -16.11 5.55
C LEU A 201 -2.56 -16.53 5.92
N ASP A 202 -2.72 -17.26 7.02
CA ASP A 202 -4.02 -17.74 7.49
C ASP A 202 -4.92 -16.58 7.91
N SER A 203 -4.38 -15.60 8.66
CA SER A 203 -5.08 -14.36 8.99
C SER A 203 -5.49 -13.58 7.73
N HIS A 204 -4.63 -13.53 6.72
CA HIS A 204 -4.94 -12.85 5.45
C HIS A 204 -6.05 -13.55 4.66
N LYS A 205 -6.11 -14.89 4.69
CA LYS A 205 -7.18 -15.68 4.05
C LYS A 205 -8.51 -15.47 4.77
N VAL A 206 -8.54 -15.53 6.10
CA VAL A 206 -9.77 -15.27 6.88
C VAL A 206 -10.27 -13.87 6.59
N TYR A 207 -9.39 -12.88 6.66
CA TYR A 207 -9.74 -11.50 6.37
C TYR A 207 -10.27 -11.35 4.94
N LYS A 208 -9.65 -11.98 3.93
CA LYS A 208 -10.13 -11.98 2.53
C LYS A 208 -11.48 -12.67 2.34
N LYS A 209 -11.77 -13.77 3.05
CA LYS A 209 -13.08 -14.43 2.99
C LYS A 209 -14.21 -13.51 3.41
N ASP A 210 -13.97 -12.65 4.41
CA ASP A 210 -14.94 -11.62 4.77
C ASP A 210 -15.20 -10.71 3.56
N TYR A 211 -14.19 -10.27 2.80
CA TYR A 211 -14.39 -9.43 1.60
C TYR A 211 -15.26 -10.10 0.54
N THR A 212 -15.09 -11.40 0.29
CA THR A 212 -15.84 -12.11 -0.76
C THR A 212 -17.27 -12.43 -0.40
N TYR A 213 -17.59 -12.47 0.90
CA TYR A 213 -18.95 -12.75 1.40
C TYR A 213 -19.88 -11.53 1.31
N TRP A 214 -19.32 -10.31 1.25
CA TRP A 214 -20.12 -9.08 1.12
C TRP A 214 -20.73 -8.89 -0.28
N PRO A 215 -20.00 -9.03 -1.41
CA PRO A 215 -20.57 -8.88 -2.75
C PRO A 215 -21.68 -9.88 -3.08
N THR A 216 -21.63 -11.10 -2.52
CA THR A 216 -22.63 -12.15 -2.77
C THR A 216 -23.98 -11.81 -2.14
N LYS A 217 -24.00 -11.21 -0.95
CA LYS A 217 -25.25 -10.82 -0.28
C LYS A 217 -26.04 -9.71 -0.99
N TYR A 218 -25.43 -8.96 -1.91
CA TYR A 218 -26.07 -7.87 -2.65
C TYR A 218 -26.33 -8.21 -4.12
N ARG A 219 -25.97 -9.42 -4.59
CA ARG A 219 -26.43 -9.94 -5.88
C ARG A 219 -27.76 -10.68 -5.78
N ASP A 220 -28.12 -11.15 -4.58
CA ASP A 220 -29.32 -11.96 -4.33
C ASP A 220 -30.41 -11.18 -3.55
N GLY A 221 -30.45 -9.84 -3.65
CA GLY A 221 -31.40 -8.98 -2.93
C GLY A 221 -32.04 -7.93 -3.82
#